data_AF-A0A6N7VU41-F1
#
_entry.id   AF-A0A6N7VU41-F1
#
_cell.length_a   1.000
_cell.length_b   1.000
_cell.length_c   1.000
_cell.angle_alpha   90.00
_cell.angle_beta   90.00
_cell.angle_gamma   90.00
#
_symmetry.space_group_name_H-M   'P 1'
#
loop_
_entity.id
_entity.type
_entity.pdbx_description
1 polymer ?
#
loop_
_entity_poly.entity_id
_entity_poly.type
_entity_poly.pdbx_seq_one_letter_code
_entity_poly.pdbx_strand_id
1 'polypeptide(L)' 'MNQKKKVSIHDRNRGYQALNLVDTGLADVVRPWFTGYEGPAARRIETAINALDRPAQRDRAADFLGLEIKPAA' A
#
# COMPACT_ATOMS: atom_id res chain seq x y z
N MET A 1 20.30 16.57 -7.22
CA MET A 1 19.33 16.26 -6.14
C MET A 1 18.39 15.19 -6.66
N ASN A 2 18.50 13.93 -6.20
CA ASN A 2 17.51 12.91 -6.56
C ASN A 2 16.18 13.25 -5.88
N GLN A 3 15.21 13.76 -6.65
CA GLN A 3 13.83 13.83 -6.18
C GLN A 3 13.41 12.41 -5.79
N LYS A 4 13.21 12.17 -4.49
CA LYS A 4 12.54 10.96 -4.04
C LYS A 4 11.16 10.98 -4.67
N LYS A 5 10.84 9.99 -5.52
CA LYS A 5 9.50 9.85 -6.07
C LYS A 5 8.53 9.78 -4.89
N LYS A 6 7.59 10.71 -4.87
CA LYS A 6 6.52 10.72 -3.87
C LYS A 6 5.31 10.05 -4.47
N VAL A 7 4.60 9.28 -3.65
CA VAL A 7 3.36 8.61 -4.01
C VAL A 7 2.28 8.91 -2.98
N SER A 8 1.03 8.84 -3.42
CA SER A 8 -0.14 8.88 -2.56
C SER A 8 -0.89 7.56 -2.71
N ILE A 9 -1.36 7.00 -1.60
CA ILE A 9 -2.14 5.77 -1.56
C ILE A 9 -3.56 6.12 -1.12
N HIS A 10 -4.54 5.66 -1.88
CA HIS A 10 -5.96 5.81 -1.59
C HIS A 10 -6.58 4.42 -1.44
N ASP A 11 -7.29 4.19 -0.34
CA ASP A 11 -8.10 2.99 -0.16
C ASP A 11 -9.46 3.18 -0.86
N ARG A 12 -9.80 2.25 -1.77
CA ARG A 12 -11.01 2.33 -2.60
C ARG A 12 -12.29 1.95 -1.83
N ASN A 13 -12.18 1.37 -0.63
CA ASN A 13 -13.29 0.71 0.06
C ASN A 13 -13.70 1.41 1.37
N ARG A 14 -12.75 2.00 2.09
CA ARG A 14 -12.86 2.48 3.47
C ARG A 14 -12.54 3.97 3.60
N GLY A 15 -12.04 4.60 2.53
CA GLY A 15 -11.74 6.03 2.49
C GLY A 15 -10.45 6.44 3.20
N TYR A 16 -9.58 5.49 3.57
CA TYR A 16 -8.24 5.83 4.05
C TYR A 16 -7.39 6.43 2.94
N GLN A 17 -6.53 7.36 3.31
CA GLN A 17 -5.57 7.95 2.38
C GLN A 17 -4.26 8.28 3.10
N ALA A 18 -3.16 8.08 2.40
CA ALA A 18 -1.83 8.48 2.84
C ALA A 18 -1.15 9.23 1.69
N LEU A 19 -0.85 10.51 1.92
CA LEU A 19 -0.41 11.43 0.88
C LEU A 19 1.09 11.72 1.01
N ASN A 20 1.74 12.01 -0.11
CA ASN A 20 3.13 12.49 -0.15
C ASN A 20 4.16 11.52 0.49
N LEU A 21 3.90 10.22 0.41
CA LEU A 21 4.79 9.18 0.90
C LEU A 21 6.03 9.09 0.04
N VAL A 22 7.16 8.81 0.67
CA VAL A 22 8.35 8.35 -0.06
C VAL A 22 8.04 6.96 -0.63
N ASP A 23 8.53 6.66 -1.82
CA ASP A 23 8.28 5.38 -2.54
C ASP A 23 8.89 4.11 -1.89
N THR A 24 9.14 4.15 -0.58
CA THR A 24 9.72 3.09 0.24
C THR A 24 9.01 3.04 1.59
N GLY A 25 8.70 1.85 2.11
CA GLY A 25 8.00 1.69 3.39
C GLY A 25 6.48 1.88 3.27
N LEU A 26 5.93 1.65 2.07
CA LEU A 26 4.50 1.74 1.81
C LEU A 26 3.74 0.68 2.60
N ALA A 27 4.35 -0.49 2.82
CA ALA A 27 3.75 -1.57 3.61
C ALA A 27 3.42 -1.12 5.04
N ASP A 28 4.35 -0.42 5.69
CA ASP A 28 4.19 0.03 7.07
C ASP A 28 3.11 1.10 7.21
N VAL A 29 2.97 1.97 6.20
CA VAL A 29 1.94 3.02 6.17
C VAL A 29 0.53 2.43 6.09
N VAL A 30 0.34 1.38 5.28
CA VAL A 30 -0.99 0.79 5.07
C VAL A 30 -1.31 -0.31 6.08
N ARG A 31 -0.33 -0.91 6.75
CA ARG A 31 -0.54 -2.00 7.71
C ARG A 31 -1.63 -1.71 8.75
N PRO A 32 -1.73 -0.49 9.35
CA PRO A 32 -2.81 -0.14 10.26
C PRO A 32 -4.22 -0.24 9.67
N TRP A 33 -4.37 -0.13 8.33
CA TRP A 33 -5.68 -0.20 7.66
C TRP A 33 -6.22 -1.63 7.60
N PHE A 34 -5.37 -2.64 7.80
CA PHE A 34 -5.71 -4.06 7.65
C PHE A 34 -5.62 -4.85 8.97
N THR A 35 -5.60 -4.18 10.13
CA THR A 35 -5.45 -4.82 11.45
C THR A 35 -6.62 -5.70 11.88
N GLY A 36 -7.81 -5.52 11.28
CA GLY A 36 -9.02 -6.30 11.60
C GLY A 36 -9.20 -7.60 10.82
N TYR A 37 -8.22 -8.01 10.00
CA TYR A 37 -8.33 -9.25 9.21
C TYR A 37 -7.68 -10.43 9.93
N GLU A 38 -8.46 -11.47 10.18
CA GLU A 38 -8.03 -12.68 10.87
C GLU A 38 -8.23 -13.95 10.02
N GLY A 39 -7.70 -15.07 10.51
CA GLY A 39 -7.92 -16.38 9.93
C GLY A 39 -7.19 -16.62 8.60
N PRO A 40 -7.72 -17.48 7.71
CA PRO A 40 -7.02 -17.91 6.49
C PRO A 40 -6.65 -16.77 5.52
N ALA A 41 -7.38 -15.65 5.58
CA ALA A 41 -7.15 -14.49 4.73
C ALA A 41 -5.99 -13.61 5.23
N ALA A 42 -5.71 -13.60 6.55
CA ALA A 42 -4.71 -12.72 7.17
C ALA A 42 -3.34 -12.88 6.50
N ARG A 43 -2.89 -14.12 6.30
CA ARG A 43 -1.58 -14.39 5.67
C ARG A 43 -1.49 -13.88 4.23
N ARG A 44 -2.57 -13.94 3.45
CA ARG A 44 -2.61 -13.43 2.07
C ARG A 44 -2.57 -11.90 2.07
N ILE A 45 -3.28 -11.27 3.00
CA ILE A 45 -3.28 -9.81 3.20
C ILE A 45 -1.90 -9.32 3.63
N GLU A 46 -1.28 -9.95 4.62
CA GLU A 46 0.10 -9.63 5.03
C GLU A 46 1.10 -9.77 3.87
N THR A 47 0.96 -10.82 3.07
CA THR A 47 1.82 -11.04 1.89
C THR A 47 1.65 -9.90 0.88
N ALA A 48 0.42 -9.48 0.62
CA ALA A 48 0.15 -8.36 -0.27
C ALA A 48 0.67 -7.03 0.30
N ILE A 49 0.49 -6.77 1.60
CA ILE A 49 1.02 -5.57 2.27
C ILE A 49 2.55 -5.51 2.10
N ASN A 50 3.26 -6.60 2.40
CA ASN A 50 4.71 -6.66 2.24
C ASN A 50 5.17 -6.52 0.77
N ALA A 51 4.32 -6.91 -0.20
CA ALA A 51 4.62 -6.79 -1.61
C ALA A 51 4.52 -5.34 -2.15
N LEU A 52 3.89 -4.41 -1.41
CA LEU A 52 3.84 -2.99 -1.79
C LEU A 52 5.23 -2.33 -1.83
N ASP A 53 6.17 -2.84 -1.03
CA ASP A 53 7.57 -2.36 -1.04
C ASP A 53 8.42 -2.98 -2.16
N ARG A 54 7.84 -3.88 -2.96
CA ARG A 54 8.52 -4.51 -4.10
C ARG A 54 8.02 -3.88 -5.39
N PRO A 55 8.80 -3.04 -6.09
CA PRO A 55 8.33 -2.33 -7.27
C PRO A 55 7.68 -3.24 -8.33
N ALA A 56 8.25 -4.44 -8.54
CA ALA A 56 7.72 -5.41 -9.51
C ALA A 56 6.39 -6.07 -9.13
N GLN A 57 5.95 -5.95 -7.87
CA GLN A 57 4.72 -6.59 -7.35
C GLN A 57 3.70 -5.58 -6.84
N ARG A 58 4.10 -4.30 -6.74
CA ARG A 58 3.35 -3.23 -6.09
C ARG A 58 1.96 -3.04 -6.68
N ASP A 59 1.84 -2.95 -7.99
CA ASP A 59 0.54 -2.69 -8.64
C ASP A 59 -0.45 -3.83 -8.39
N ARG A 60 0.02 -5.08 -8.53
CA ARG A 60 -0.78 -6.28 -8.25
C ARG A 60 -1.18 -6.36 -6.77
N ALA A 61 -0.28 -6.00 -5.86
CA ALA A 61 -0.54 -5.96 -4.44
C ALA A 61 -1.57 -4.88 -4.08
N ALA A 62 -1.44 -3.69 -4.67
CA ALA A 62 -2.38 -2.59 -4.49
C ALA A 62 -3.78 -2.99 -4.96
N ASP A 63 -3.91 -3.58 -6.15
CA ASP A 63 -5.21 -4.04 -6.65
C ASP A 63 -5.83 -5.11 -5.76
N PHE A 64 -5.05 -6.08 -5.26
CA PHE A 64 -5.55 -7.10 -4.33
C PHE A 64 -6.06 -6.50 -3.01
N LEU A 65 -5.37 -5.48 -2.49
CA LEU A 65 -5.74 -4.79 -1.26
C LEU A 65 -6.85 -3.75 -1.46
N GLY A 66 -7.28 -3.49 -2.70
CA GLY A 66 -8.22 -2.42 -3.01
C GLY A 66 -7.62 -1.02 -2.83
N LEU A 67 -6.32 -0.88 -3.08
CA LEU A 67 -5.58 0.37 -2.99
C LEU A 67 -5.31 0.93 -4.37
N GLU A 68 -5.26 2.26 -4.46
CA GLU A 68 -4.82 2.99 -5.64
C GLU A 68 -3.58 3.80 -5.28
N ILE A 69 -2.49 3.59 -6.03
CA ILE A 69 -1.22 4.30 -5.82
C ILE A 69 -1.04 5.29 -6.96
N LYS A 70 -0.91 6.57 -6.63
CA LYS A 70 -0.71 7.65 -7.59
C LYS A 70 0.62 8.34 -7.34
N PRO A 71 1.31 8.84 -8.39
CA PRO A 71 2.35 9.83 -8.20
C PRO A 71 1.78 11.02 -7.40
N ALA A 72 2.47 11.42 -6.34
CA ALA A 72 2.12 12.67 -5.66
C ALA A 72 2.64 13.84 -6.51
N ALA A 73 1.80 14.86 -6.69
CA ALA A 73 2.13 16.08 -7.42
C ALA A 73 3.10 16.97 -6.64
#